data_AF-A0A0B7A0H8-F1
#
_entry.id   AF-A0A0B7A0H8-F1
#
_cell.length_a   1.000
_cell.length_b   1.000
_cell.length_c   1.000
_cell.angle_alpha   90.00
_cell.angle_beta   90.00
_cell.angle_gamma   90.00
#
_symmetry.space_group_name_H-M   'P 1'
#
loop_
_entity.id
_entity.type
_entity.pdbx_description
1 polymer ?
#
loop_
_entity_poly.entity_id
_entity_poly.type
_entity_poly.pdbx_seq_one_letter_code
_entity_poly.pdbx_strand_id
1 'polypeptide(L)'
;MKDIALTLAKEFKPQGYNIHTMTLPSVCLWGLSLFNKTAKTFLPVVGKQTQFDNTRMKEVLGITPRDVKETVVEEANFLIEKEIGRA
;
A
#
# COMPACT_ATOMS: atom_id res chain seq x y z
N MET A 1 -1.39 -0.08 6.49
CA MET A 1 -1.83 -0.37 5.09
C MET A 1 -3.27 0.05 4.80
N LYS A 2 -4.24 -0.21 5.69
CA LYS A 2 -5.64 0.20 5.47
C LYS A 2 -5.81 1.71 5.24
N ASP A 3 -5.10 2.54 6.01
CA ASP A 3 -5.19 4.01 5.89
C ASP A 3 -4.68 4.54 4.55
N ILE A 4 -3.66 3.88 3.99
CA ILE A 4 -3.12 4.19 2.66
C ILE A 4 -4.16 3.87 1.59
N ALA A 5 -4.76 2.67 1.65
CA ALA A 5 -5.82 2.26 0.73
C ALA A 5 -7.05 3.17 0.81
N LEU A 6 -7.42 3.63 2.01
CA LEU A 6 -8.51 4.59 2.21
C LEU A 6 -8.16 5.99 1.67
N THR A 7 -6.90 6.43 1.80
CA THR A 7 -6.45 7.72 1.26
C THR A 7 -6.50 7.69 -0.27
N LEU A 8 -5.97 6.63 -0.89
CA LEU A 8 -6.05 6.43 -2.34
C LEU A 8 -7.51 6.33 -2.81
N ALA A 9 -8.35 5.57 -2.09
CA ALA A 9 -9.77 5.44 -2.43
C ALA A 9 -10.55 6.76 -2.30
N LYS A 10 -10.11 7.72 -1.49
CA LYS A 10 -10.72 9.05 -1.45
C LYS A 10 -10.34 9.88 -2.69
N GLU A 11 -9.07 9.82 -3.08
CA GLU A 11 -8.53 10.65 -4.16
C GLU A 11 -8.92 10.15 -5.56
N PHE A 12 -8.89 8.83 -5.77
CA PHE A 12 -9.01 8.22 -7.11
C PHE A 12 -10.40 7.64 -7.41
N LYS A 13 -11.25 7.42 -6.41
CA LYS A 13 -12.65 7.02 -6.61
C LYS A 13 -13.47 8.05 -7.42
N PRO A 14 -13.35 9.38 -7.22
CA PRO A 14 -14.01 10.34 -8.10
C PRO A 14 -13.44 10.35 -9.52
N GLN A 15 -12.22 9.83 -9.73
CA GLN A 15 -11.59 9.70 -11.04
C GLN A 15 -11.99 8.40 -11.78
N GLY A 16 -12.86 7.57 -11.19
CA GLY A 16 -13.37 6.35 -11.79
C GLY A 16 -12.57 5.07 -11.46
N TYR A 17 -11.52 5.16 -10.63
CA TYR A 17 -10.74 3.99 -10.22
C TYR A 17 -11.37 3.28 -9.02
N ASN A 18 -11.53 1.95 -9.15
CA ASN A 18 -12.14 1.14 -8.11
C ASN A 18 -11.08 0.49 -7.21
N ILE A 19 -10.72 1.18 -6.12
CA ILE A 19 -9.69 0.72 -5.18
C ILE A 19 -10.32 -0.23 -4.15
N HIS A 20 -9.82 -1.46 -4.12
CA HIS A 20 -10.24 -2.47 -3.18
C HIS A 20 -9.70 -2.14 -1.78
N THR A 21 -10.59 -1.69 -0.89
CA THR A 21 -10.26 -1.35 0.52
C THR A 21 -10.55 -2.48 1.50
N MET A 22 -11.06 -3.62 1.00
CA MET A 22 -11.41 -4.76 1.86
C MET A 22 -10.16 -5.45 2.38
N THR A 23 -10.17 -5.74 3.68
CA THR A 23 -9.15 -6.57 4.32
C THR A 23 -9.47 -8.03 4.06
N LEU A 24 -8.58 -8.74 3.36
CA LEU A 24 -8.75 -10.17 3.12
C LEU A 24 -8.53 -10.94 4.45
N PRO A 25 -9.48 -11.79 4.88
CA PRO A 25 -9.25 -12.67 6.03
C PRO A 25 -8.09 -13.63 5.76
N SER A 26 -7.29 -13.91 6.80
CA SER A 26 -6.12 -14.80 6.73
C SER A 26 -6.45 -16.20 6.19
N VAL A 27 -7.66 -16.72 6.47
CA VAL A 27 -8.13 -18.02 5.97
C VAL A 27 -8.29 -18.04 4.44
N CYS A 28 -8.83 -16.97 3.85
CA CYS A 28 -8.96 -16.86 2.39
C CYS A 28 -7.59 -16.75 1.72
N LEU A 29 -6.67 -16.00 2.34
CA LEU A 29 -5.31 -15.82 1.81
C LEU A 29 -4.49 -17.10 1.89
N TRP A 30 -4.72 -17.93 2.92
CA TRP A 30 -4.15 -19.28 3.03
C TRP A 30 -4.65 -20.20 1.92
N GLY A 31 -5.96 -20.20 1.63
CA GLY A 31 -6.51 -20.97 0.51
C GLY A 31 -5.95 -20.54 -0.85
N LEU A 32 -5.85 -19.22 -1.09
CA LEU A 32 -5.27 -18.67 -2.32
C LEU A 32 -3.76 -18.93 -2.45
N SER A 33 -3.04 -19.04 -1.34
CA SER A 33 -1.62 -19.37 -1.33
C SER A 33 -1.31 -20.76 -1.89
N LEU A 34 -2.29 -21.67 -1.92
CA LEU A 34 -2.09 -23.00 -2.51
C LEU A 34 -2.08 -22.94 -4.06
N PHE A 35 -2.76 -21.96 -4.64
CA PHE A 35 -2.90 -21.80 -6.09
C PHE A 35 -1.97 -20.74 -6.67
N ASN A 36 -1.56 -19.74 -5.88
CA ASN A 36 -0.75 -18.62 -6.35
C ASN A 36 0.52 -18.42 -5.50
N LYS A 37 1.69 -18.58 -6.13
CA LYS A 37 3.00 -18.34 -5.51
C LYS A 37 3.14 -16.91 -4.97
N THR A 38 2.52 -15.93 -5.61
CA THR A 38 2.51 -14.54 -5.16
C THR A 38 1.78 -14.40 -3.83
N ALA A 39 0.61 -15.05 -3.68
CA ALA A 39 -0.14 -15.03 -2.42
C ALA A 39 0.64 -15.71 -1.26
N LYS A 40 1.43 -16.74 -1.57
CA LYS A 40 2.30 -17.40 -0.59
C LYS A 40 3.36 -16.48 0.01
N THR A 41 3.91 -15.56 -0.78
CA THR A 41 4.91 -14.58 -0.32
C THR A 41 4.31 -13.54 0.63
N PHE A 42 3.03 -13.22 0.49
CA PHE A 42 2.34 -12.23 1.33
C PHE A 42 1.84 -12.80 2.67
N LEU A 43 1.66 -14.12 2.79
CA LEU A 43 1.22 -14.78 4.05
C LEU A 43 2.00 -14.37 5.32
N PRO A 44 3.36 -14.35 5.33
CA PRO A 44 4.11 -14.03 6.56
C PRO A 44 4.07 -12.54 6.93
N VAL A 45 3.64 -11.66 6.02
CA VAL A 45 3.57 -10.20 6.18
C VAL A 45 2.15 -9.75 6.52
N VAL A 46 1.14 -10.43 5.99
CA VAL A 46 -0.28 -10.18 6.28
C VAL A 46 -0.56 -10.37 7.77
N GLY A 47 -1.05 -9.30 8.40
CA GLY A 47 -1.36 -9.26 9.84
C GLY A 47 -0.26 -8.72 10.75
N LYS A 48 0.97 -8.52 10.24
CA LYS A 48 2.03 -7.85 11.00
C LYS A 48 1.96 -6.35 10.79
N GLN A 49 1.78 -5.60 11.87
CA GLN A 49 1.90 -4.14 11.85
C GLN A 49 3.37 -3.78 12.10
N THR A 50 4.09 -3.44 11.03
CA THR A 50 5.44 -2.92 11.17
C THR A 50 5.37 -1.44 11.49
N GLN A 51 5.80 -1.07 12.69
CA GLN A 51 6.01 0.32 13.07
C GLN A 51 7.46 0.69 12.78
N PHE A 52 7.66 1.78 12.04
CA PHE A 52 8.98 2.32 11.73
C PHE A 52 9.17 3.64 12.47
N ASP A 53 10.32 3.79 13.12
CA ASP A 53 10.71 5.03 13.77
C ASP A 53 11.65 5.84 12.85
N ASN A 54 11.27 7.09 12.59
CA ASN A 54 11.99 8.02 11.72
C ASN A 54 12.86 9.01 12.50
N THR A 55 12.97 8.86 13.81
CA THR A 55 13.69 9.80 14.70
C THR A 55 15.16 9.92 14.34
N ARG A 56 15.88 8.80 14.17
CA ARG A 56 17.29 8.81 13.76
C ARG A 56 17.55 9.46 12.39
N MET A 57 16.59 9.36 11.47
CA MET A 57 16.74 9.98 10.14
C MET A 57 16.71 11.51 10.24
N LYS A 58 15.86 12.05 11.12
CA LYS A 58 15.80 13.50 11.36
C LYS A 58 17.03 13.99 12.10
N GLU A 59 17.44 13.27 13.15
CA GLU A 59 18.51 13.70 14.06
C GLU A 59 19.91 13.56 13.47
N VAL A 60 20.18 12.48 12.73
CA VAL A 60 21.53 12.17 12.23
C VAL A 60 21.74 12.70 10.82
N LEU A 61 20.73 12.58 9.95
CA LEU A 61 20.85 12.95 8.53
C LEU A 61 20.29 14.35 8.25
N GLY A 62 19.59 14.98 9.20
CA GLY A 62 18.99 16.31 9.04
C GLY A 62 17.87 16.37 8.00
N ILE A 63 17.31 15.23 7.60
CA ILE A 63 16.31 15.14 6.54
C ILE A 63 14.91 15.27 7.14
N THR A 64 14.09 16.16 6.58
CA THR A 64 12.66 16.26 6.91
C THR A 64 11.86 15.26 6.05
N PRO A 65 11.26 14.21 6.65
CA PRO A 65 10.40 13.31 5.90
C PRO A 65 9.18 14.05 5.36
N ARG A 66 8.87 13.82 4.08
CA ARG A 66 7.65 14.29 3.43
C ARG A 66 6.42 13.56 3.99
N ASP A 67 5.24 14.16 3.87
CA ASP A 67 4.00 13.53 4.28
C ASP A 67 3.78 12.23 3.48
N VAL A 68 3.45 11.15 4.21
CA VAL A 68 3.22 9.82 3.63
C VAL A 68 2.04 9.84 2.65
N LYS A 69 1.00 10.65 2.93
CA LYS A 69 -0.18 10.75 2.06
C LYS A 69 0.18 11.35 0.70
N GLU A 70 0.93 12.45 0.72
CA GLU A 70 1.35 13.15 -0.49
C GLU A 70 2.23 12.25 -1.36
N THR A 71 3.22 11.59 -0.73
CA THR A 71 4.13 10.68 -1.41
C THR A 71 3.39 9.50 -2.07
N VAL A 72 2.39 8.93 -1.39
CA VAL A 72 1.62 7.80 -1.94
C VAL A 72 0.68 8.24 -3.07
N VAL A 73 0.09 9.44 -2.99
CA VAL A 73 -0.75 9.97 -4.07
C VAL A 73 0.08 10.29 -5.31
N GLU A 74 1.27 10.90 -5.15
CA GLU A 74 2.20 11.14 -6.26
C GLU A 74 2.63 9.84 -6.94
N GLU A 75 2.99 8.83 -6.16
CA GLU A 75 3.39 7.52 -6.70
C GLU A 75 2.22 6.85 -7.47
N ALA A 76 1.00 6.91 -6.93
CA ALA A 76 -0.17 6.39 -7.61
C ALA A 76 -0.44 7.10 -8.95
N ASN A 77 -0.30 8.43 -8.99
CA ASN A 77 -0.41 9.21 -10.24
C ASN A 77 0.66 8.80 -11.25
N PHE A 78 1.91 8.64 -10.81
CA PHE A 78 3.01 8.21 -11.68
C PHE A 78 2.76 6.81 -12.29
N LEU A 79 2.23 5.87 -11.50
CA LEU A 79 1.88 4.53 -11.98
C LEU A 79 0.72 4.54 -12.99
N ILE A 80 -0.26 5.41 -12.79
CA ILE A 80 -1.38 5.61 -13.72
C ILE A 80 -0.87 6.21 -15.04
N GLU A 81 -0.03 7.25 -14.98
CA GLU A 81 0.54 7.91 -16.15
C GLU A 81 1.38 6.93 -16.99
N LYS A 82 2.11 6.02 -16.32
CA LYS A 82 2.96 5.02 -16.97
C LYS A 82 2.18 3.79 -17.48
N GLU A 83 0.86 3.78 -17.38
CA GLU A 83 -0.05 2.68 -17.75
C GLU A 83 0.24 1.31 -17.10
N ILE A 84 1.06 1.26 -16.03
CA ILE A 84 1.44 0.00 -15.37
C ILE A 84 0.26 -0.61 -14.55
N GLY A 85 -0.90 0.06 -14.53
CA GLY A 85 -2.13 -0.39 -13.88
C GLY A 85 -3.27 -0.83 -14.82
N ARG A 86 -3.11 -0.77 -16.15
CA ARG A 86 -4.10 -1.30 -17.09
C ARG A 86 -3.77 -2.77 -17.40
N ALA A 87 -4.45 -3.69 -16.73
CA ALA A 87 -4.51 -5.10 -17.07
C ALA A 87 -5.86 -5.43 -17.70
#